data_AF-A0A963Q8E3-F1
#
_entry.id   AF-A0A963Q8E3-F1
#
_cell.length_a   1.000
_cell.length_b   1.000
_cell.length_c   1.000
_cell.angle_alpha   90.00
_cell.angle_beta   90.00
_cell.angle_gamma   90.00
#
_symmetry.space_group_name_H-M   'P 1'
#
loop_
_entity.id
_entity.type
_entity.pdbx_description
1 polymer ?
#
loop_
_entity_poly.entity_id
_entity_poly.type
_entity_poly.pdbx_seq_one_letter_code
_entity_poly.pdbx_strand_id
1 'polypeptide(L)'
;MVLIWLQFLACAVLIGLAGYQLSRYGDIIARRTGLSGGWIGMALLATATSLPELVTGVSSVTVAAAPNLALGNALGSCMLNLFFLVVVDFLSRREPLWYRASQGHVLAAAFGVVMLGFTMVSLLVSHMGAVGGDPLPAFLANLGFSLATPVVFLLYLVAMRTVFHYERAHRVAATEPLA
;
A
#
# COMPACT_ATOMS: atom_id res chain seq x y z
N MET A 1 4.41 -25.08 22.27
CA MET A 1 3.23 -24.20 22.05
C MET A 1 3.35 -22.87 22.77
N VAL A 2 3.47 -22.81 24.10
CA VAL A 2 3.65 -21.53 24.84
C VAL A 2 4.84 -20.71 24.35
N LEU A 3 5.99 -21.35 24.10
CA LEU A 3 7.19 -20.66 23.60
C LEU A 3 6.97 -19.96 22.24
N ILE A 4 6.19 -20.55 21.34
CA ILE A 4 5.92 -20.00 20.00
C ILE A 4 5.06 -18.74 20.12
N TRP A 5 4.05 -18.78 20.99
CA TRP A 5 3.23 -17.60 21.30
C TRP A 5 4.05 -16.48 21.93
N LEU A 6 4.99 -16.80 22.82
CA LEU A 6 5.89 -15.81 23.41
C LEU A 6 6.83 -15.18 22.37
N GLN A 7 7.40 -15.99 21.47
CA GLN A 7 8.22 -15.49 20.37
C GLN A 7 7.42 -14.58 19.42
N PHE A 8 6.20 -15.00 19.08
CA PHE A 8 5.29 -14.19 18.26
C PHE A 8 4.99 -12.84 18.93
N LEU A 9 4.63 -12.86 20.22
CA LEU A 9 4.35 -11.64 20.97
C LEU A 9 5.58 -10.72 21.05
N ALA A 10 6.77 -11.29 21.27
CA ALA A 10 8.03 -10.53 21.28
C ALA A 10 8.27 -9.84 19.93
N CYS A 11 8.11 -10.55 18.81
CA CYS A 11 8.20 -9.97 17.47
C CYS A 11 7.17 -8.85 17.26
N ALA A 12 5.91 -9.07 17.64
CA ALA A 12 4.85 -8.07 17.51
C ALA A 12 5.17 -6.78 18.29
N VAL A 13 5.65 -6.91 19.53
CA VAL A 13 6.06 -5.76 20.35
C VAL A 13 7.25 -5.03 19.71
N LEU A 14 8.27 -5.76 19.24
CA LEU A 14 9.43 -5.16 18.57
C LEU A 14 9.03 -4.40 17.31
N ILE A 15 8.15 -4.97 16.49
CA ILE A 15 7.61 -4.31 15.28
C ILE A 15 6.83 -3.05 15.67
N GLY A 16 6.00 -3.11 16.72
CA GLY A 16 5.25 -1.95 17.21
C GLY A 16 6.17 -0.81 17.68
N LEU A 17 7.22 -1.13 18.46
CA LEU A 17 8.22 -0.16 18.93
C LEU A 17 9.02 0.43 17.76
N ALA A 18 9.43 -0.42 16.81
CA ALA A 18 10.13 0.02 15.61
C ALA A 18 9.26 0.95 14.76
N GLY A 19 7.97 0.64 14.60
CA GLY A 19 7.00 1.47 13.87
C GLY A 19 6.84 2.86 14.48
N TYR A 20 6.75 2.95 15.81
CA TYR A 20 6.72 4.24 16.52
C TYR A 20 7.98 5.07 16.24
N GLN A 21 9.15 4.44 16.34
CA GLN A 21 10.42 5.12 16.15
C GLN A 21 10.61 5.54 14.68
N LEU A 22 10.16 4.73 13.74
CA LEU A 22 10.18 5.01 12.31
C LEU A 22 9.33 6.25 11.95
N SER A 23 8.14 6.38 12.54
CA SER A 23 7.31 7.59 12.36
C SER A 23 8.03 8.85 12.85
N ARG A 24 8.68 8.80 14.03
CA ARG A 24 9.49 9.92 14.55
C ARG A 24 10.65 10.28 13.63
N TYR A 25 11.33 9.29 13.07
CA TYR A 25 12.41 9.55 12.11
C TYR A 25 11.87 10.14 10.80
N GLY A 26 10.72 9.68 10.32
CA GLY A 26 10.01 10.28 9.19
C GLY A 26 9.81 11.78 9.37
N ASP A 27 9.28 12.20 10.52
CA ASP A 27 9.08 13.61 10.86
C ASP A 27 10.39 14.42 10.87
N ILE A 28 11.48 13.83 11.39
CA ILE A 28 12.79 14.49 11.39
C ILE A 28 13.31 14.65 9.96
N ILE A 29 13.17 13.62 9.13
CA ILE A 29 13.55 13.65 7.72
C ILE A 29 12.74 14.71 6.99
N ALA A 30 11.41 14.78 7.19
CA ALA A 30 10.54 15.80 6.60
C ALA A 30 11.05 17.22 6.89
N ARG A 31 11.37 17.50 8.16
CA ARG A 31 11.89 18.82 8.59
C ARG A 31 13.28 19.14 8.02
N ARG A 32 14.18 18.16 7.95
CA ARG A 32 15.57 18.35 7.49
C ARG A 32 15.69 18.46 5.98
N THR A 33 14.91 17.68 5.24
CA THR A 33 14.90 17.68 3.78
C THR A 33 13.99 18.76 3.20
N GLY A 34 13.13 19.34 4.05
CA GLY A 34 12.05 20.18 3.60
C GLY A 34 11.16 19.40 2.65
N LEU A 35 10.70 18.19 3.00
CA LEU A 35 9.61 17.48 2.33
C LEU A 35 8.32 17.62 3.15
N SER A 36 7.14 17.44 2.54
CA SER A 36 5.88 17.43 3.30
C SER A 36 5.78 16.17 4.16
N GLY A 37 5.10 16.27 5.31
CA GLY A 37 4.80 15.08 6.13
C GLY A 37 3.94 14.06 5.37
N GLY A 38 3.04 14.54 4.50
CA GLY A 38 2.25 13.69 3.59
C GLY A 38 3.12 12.85 2.66
N TRP A 39 4.13 13.44 2.03
CA TRP A 39 5.07 12.73 1.16
C TRP A 39 5.85 11.66 1.91
N ILE A 40 6.39 12.02 3.07
CA ILE A 40 7.14 11.07 3.91
C ILE A 40 6.23 9.91 4.34
N GLY A 41 4.98 10.19 4.70
CA GLY A 41 3.98 9.17 5.02
C GLY A 41 3.70 8.25 3.83
N MET A 42 3.34 8.83 2.67
CA MET A 42 2.94 8.06 1.49
C MET A 42 4.08 7.31 0.81
N ALA A 43 5.32 7.81 0.88
CA ALA A 43 6.46 7.18 0.21
C ALA A 43 7.33 6.38 1.18
N LEU A 44 7.90 7.05 2.17
CA LEU A 44 8.96 6.46 3.00
C LEU A 44 8.37 5.53 4.05
N LEU A 45 7.35 6.01 4.77
CA LEU A 45 6.67 5.23 5.79
C LEU A 45 5.92 4.05 5.16
N ALA A 46 5.14 4.30 4.11
CA ALA A 46 4.41 3.24 3.40
C ALA A 46 5.34 2.15 2.83
N THR A 47 6.49 2.52 2.27
CA THR A 47 7.47 1.52 1.78
C THR A 47 8.03 0.70 2.94
N ALA A 48 8.47 1.35 4.00
CA ALA A 48 9.07 0.68 5.14
C ALA A 48 8.08 -0.24 5.87
N THR A 49 6.82 0.16 5.99
CA THR A 49 5.77 -0.67 6.61
C THR A 49 5.29 -1.79 5.70
N SER A 50 5.49 -1.71 4.38
CA SER A 50 5.10 -2.75 3.40
C SER A 50 6.20 -3.78 3.11
N LEU A 51 7.43 -3.54 3.58
CA LEU A 51 8.55 -4.47 3.44
C LEU A 51 8.27 -5.84 4.10
N PRO A 52 7.69 -5.93 5.31
CA PRO A 52 7.32 -7.20 5.90
C PRO A 52 6.36 -8.00 5.01
N GLU A 53 5.34 -7.35 4.44
CA GLU A 53 4.37 -7.96 3.54
C GLU A 53 5.02 -8.46 2.26
N LEU A 54 5.98 -7.71 1.71
CA LEU A 54 6.77 -8.14 0.56
C LEU A 54 7.56 -9.41 0.89
N VAL A 55 8.24 -9.45 2.04
CA VAL A 55 9.01 -10.62 2.47
C VAL A 55 8.11 -11.83 2.69
N THR A 56 6.98 -11.67 3.38
CA THR A 56 6.01 -12.77 3.59
C THR A 56 5.39 -13.22 2.28
N GLY A 57 5.07 -12.28 1.38
CA GLY A 57 4.54 -12.58 0.05
C GLY A 57 5.52 -13.41 -0.78
N VAL A 58 6.77 -12.95 -0.90
CA VAL A 58 7.83 -13.70 -1.61
C VAL A 58 8.02 -15.07 -0.99
N SER A 59 8.20 -15.16 0.33
CA SER A 59 8.41 -16.43 1.04
C SER A 59 7.25 -17.41 0.84
N SER A 60 6.01 -16.92 0.86
CA SER A 60 4.83 -17.77 0.66
C SER A 60 4.78 -18.40 -0.74
N VAL A 61 5.29 -17.70 -1.77
CA VAL A 61 5.36 -18.23 -3.14
C VAL A 61 6.60 -19.12 -3.34
N THR A 62 7.78 -18.67 -2.89
CA THR A 62 9.06 -19.33 -3.23
C THR A 62 9.43 -20.46 -2.29
N VAL A 63 9.09 -20.36 -1.00
CA VAL A 63 9.47 -21.32 0.02
C VAL A 63 8.28 -22.21 0.42
N ALA A 64 7.12 -21.61 0.65
CA ALA A 64 5.94 -22.34 1.14
C ALA A 64 5.07 -22.94 0.03
N ALA A 65 5.35 -22.64 -1.25
CA ALA A 65 4.54 -23.06 -2.41
C ALA A 65 3.03 -22.79 -2.23
N ALA A 66 2.69 -21.69 -1.54
CA ALA A 66 1.34 -21.32 -1.14
C ALA A 66 0.96 -19.93 -1.70
N PRO A 67 0.75 -19.80 -3.03
CA PRO A 67 0.47 -18.50 -3.67
C PRO A 67 -0.84 -17.85 -3.19
N ASN A 68 -1.83 -18.64 -2.76
CA ASN A 68 -3.05 -18.12 -2.16
C ASN A 68 -2.79 -17.38 -0.84
N LEU A 69 -1.75 -17.76 -0.10
CA LEU A 69 -1.34 -17.07 1.12
C LEU A 69 -0.78 -15.67 0.80
N ALA A 70 0.00 -15.54 -0.29
CA ALA A 70 0.51 -14.25 -0.75
C ALA A 70 -0.63 -13.28 -1.08
N LEU A 71 -1.61 -13.75 -1.86
CA LEU A 71 -2.78 -12.98 -2.27
C LEU A 71 -3.65 -12.60 -1.06
N GLY A 72 -3.93 -13.55 -0.17
CA GLY A 72 -4.69 -13.31 1.05
C GLY A 72 -4.02 -12.30 1.97
N ASN A 73 -2.69 -12.37 2.12
CA ASN A 73 -1.91 -11.40 2.89
C ASN A 73 -1.98 -9.99 2.30
N ALA A 74 -1.77 -9.85 0.98
CA ALA A 74 -1.79 -8.55 0.31
C ALA A 74 -3.17 -7.87 0.41
N LEU A 75 -4.24 -8.59 0.05
CA LEU A 75 -5.61 -8.05 0.08
C LEU A 75 -6.08 -7.81 1.53
N GLY A 76 -5.77 -8.73 2.44
CA GLY A 76 -6.08 -8.59 3.86
C GLY A 76 -5.40 -7.39 4.51
N SER A 77 -4.13 -7.13 4.18
CA SER A 77 -3.39 -5.95 4.66
C SER A 77 -4.04 -4.64 4.17
N CYS A 78 -4.47 -4.57 2.91
CA CYS A 78 -5.22 -3.41 2.41
C CYS A 78 -6.52 -3.16 3.21
N MET A 79 -7.29 -4.21 3.51
CA MET A 79 -8.52 -4.08 4.30
C MET A 79 -8.22 -3.63 5.75
N LEU A 80 -7.19 -4.19 6.37
CA LEU A 80 -6.77 -3.81 7.72
C LEU A 80 -6.28 -2.37 7.80
N ASN A 81 -5.53 -1.90 6.80
CA ASN A 81 -5.07 -0.51 6.74
C ASN A 81 -6.23 0.48 6.66
N LEU A 82 -7.27 0.16 5.87
CA LEU A 82 -8.49 0.97 5.81
C LEU A 82 -9.24 0.94 7.15
N PHE A 83 -9.31 -0.21 7.81
CA PHE A 83 -9.91 -0.33 9.14
C PHE A 83 -9.14 0.50 10.19
N PHE A 84 -7.82 0.48 10.17
CA PHE A 84 -7.01 1.31 11.07
C PHE A 84 -7.29 2.79 10.90
N LEU A 85 -7.58 3.27 9.69
CA LEU A 85 -7.96 4.66 9.48
C LEU A 85 -9.23 5.04 10.28
N VAL A 86 -10.21 4.13 10.36
CA VAL A 86 -11.41 4.30 11.19
C VAL A 86 -11.05 4.37 12.69
N VAL A 87 -10.14 3.50 13.14
CA VAL A 87 -9.68 3.50 14.54
C VAL A 87 -8.96 4.80 14.89
N VAL A 88 -8.08 5.28 14.00
CA VAL A 88 -7.33 6.53 14.21
C VAL A 88 -8.28 7.74 14.17
N ASP A 89 -9.28 7.74 13.29
CA ASP A 89 -10.31 8.79 13.22
C ASP A 89 -11.11 8.87 14.52
N PHE A 90 -11.55 7.72 15.05
CA PHE A 90 -12.23 7.65 16.34
C PHE A 90 -11.36 8.17 17.50
N LEU A 91 -10.05 7.91 17.46
CA LEU A 91 -9.12 8.39 18.48
C LEU A 91 -8.81 9.89 18.35
N SER A 92 -8.96 10.47 17.16
CA SER A 92 -8.56 11.84 16.86
C SER A 92 -9.47 12.91 17.47
N ARG A 93 -10.70 12.57 17.90
CA ARG A 93 -11.71 13.29 18.74
C ARG A 93 -12.00 14.79 18.50
N ARG A 94 -11.14 15.54 17.82
CA ARG A 94 -11.16 17.00 17.71
C ARG A 94 -11.59 17.45 16.31
N GLU A 95 -11.18 16.74 15.26
CA GLU A 95 -11.59 16.98 13.87
C GLU A 95 -11.53 15.66 13.08
N PRO A 96 -12.49 15.38 12.17
CA PRO A 96 -12.42 14.20 11.32
C PRO A 96 -11.17 14.23 10.41
N LEU A 97 -10.43 13.12 10.36
CA LEU A 97 -9.23 12.98 9.52
C LEU A 97 -9.52 13.31 8.05
N TRP A 98 -10.71 12.96 7.61
CA TRP A 98 -11.21 13.15 6.25
C TRP A 98 -11.23 14.62 5.80
N TYR A 99 -11.42 15.56 6.73
CA TYR A 99 -11.45 16.99 6.42
C TYR A 99 -10.05 17.58 6.21
N ARG A 100 -9.01 16.93 6.75
CA ARG A 100 -7.60 17.35 6.64
C ARG A 100 -6.82 16.60 5.56
N ALA A 101 -7.46 15.65 4.87
CA ALA A 101 -6.84 14.91 3.78
C ALA A 101 -6.55 15.87 2.60
N SER A 102 -5.27 16.10 2.32
CA SER A 102 -4.87 16.91 1.16
C SER A 102 -5.28 16.25 -0.16
N GLN A 103 -5.39 17.03 -1.24
CA GLN A 103 -5.70 16.49 -2.57
C GLN A 103 -4.69 15.44 -3.06
N GLY A 104 -3.46 15.45 -2.54
CA GLY A 104 -2.47 14.39 -2.80
C GLY A 104 -2.91 13.01 -2.29
N HIS A 105 -3.60 12.96 -1.14
CA HIS A 105 -4.16 11.71 -0.60
C HIS A 105 -5.32 11.19 -1.45
N VAL A 106 -6.14 12.09 -2.00
CA VAL A 106 -7.23 11.72 -2.92
C VAL A 106 -6.67 11.08 -4.18
N LEU A 107 -5.60 11.65 -4.74
CA LEU A 107 -4.93 11.09 -5.91
C LEU A 107 -4.32 9.71 -5.61
N ALA A 108 -3.65 9.55 -4.47
CA ALA A 108 -3.11 8.27 -4.04
C ALA A 108 -4.22 7.21 -3.85
N ALA A 109 -5.34 7.59 -3.23
CA ALA A 109 -6.50 6.71 -3.06
C ALA A 109 -7.10 6.30 -4.41
N ALA A 110 -7.23 7.24 -5.37
CA ALA A 110 -7.75 6.95 -6.71
C ALA A 110 -6.88 5.93 -7.45
N PHE A 111 -5.55 6.11 -7.44
CA PHE A 111 -4.63 5.12 -8.02
C PHE A 111 -4.71 3.76 -7.31
N GLY A 112 -4.84 3.75 -5.97
CA GLY A 112 -5.06 2.53 -5.20
C GLY A 112 -6.32 1.76 -5.64
N VAL A 113 -7.44 2.46 -5.84
CA VAL A 113 -8.69 1.88 -6.35
C VAL A 113 -8.50 1.30 -7.75
N VAL A 114 -7.83 2.02 -8.66
CA VAL A 114 -7.56 1.53 -10.02
C VAL A 114 -6.70 0.28 -10.00
N MET A 115 -5.63 0.27 -9.20
CA MET A 115 -4.75 -0.91 -9.06
C MET A 115 -5.50 -2.11 -8.49
N LEU A 116 -6.26 -1.93 -7.41
CA LEU A 116 -7.08 -3.00 -6.81
C LEU A 116 -8.15 -3.52 -7.78
N GLY A 117 -8.81 -2.62 -8.51
CA GLY A 117 -9.79 -2.99 -9.53
C GLY A 117 -9.14 -3.82 -10.64
N PHE A 118 -7.94 -3.45 -11.09
CA PHE A 118 -7.20 -4.22 -12.07
C PHE A 118 -6.84 -5.62 -11.53
N THR A 119 -6.33 -5.70 -10.29
CA THR A 119 -6.06 -6.99 -9.62
C THR A 119 -7.32 -7.86 -9.51
N MET A 120 -8.47 -7.28 -9.18
CA MET A 120 -9.74 -7.99 -9.10
C MET A 120 -10.16 -8.56 -10.46
N VAL A 121 -10.07 -7.77 -11.54
CA VAL A 121 -10.39 -8.22 -12.90
C VAL A 121 -9.46 -9.37 -13.31
N SER A 122 -8.16 -9.26 -13.05
CA SER A 122 -7.21 -10.34 -13.32
C SER A 122 -7.58 -11.63 -12.57
N LEU A 123 -7.93 -11.52 -11.28
CA LEU A 123 -8.37 -12.68 -10.49
C LEU A 123 -9.65 -13.30 -11.04
N LEU A 124 -10.66 -12.50 -11.42
CA LEU A 124 -11.92 -13.00 -11.97
C LEU A 124 -11.72 -13.71 -13.31
N VAL A 125 -10.93 -13.13 -14.22
CA VAL A 125 -10.60 -13.74 -15.51
C VAL A 125 -9.87 -15.07 -15.31
N SER A 126 -8.94 -15.14 -14.35
CA SER A 126 -8.26 -16.40 -14.00
C SER A 126 -9.22 -17.48 -13.47
N HIS A 127 -10.21 -17.12 -12.65
CA HIS A 127 -11.19 -18.08 -12.15
C HIS A 127 -12.18 -18.54 -13.22
N MET A 128 -12.65 -17.63 -14.09
CA MET A 128 -13.54 -17.98 -15.20
C MET A 128 -12.87 -18.91 -16.21
N GLY A 129 -11.59 -18.68 -16.52
CA GLY A 129 -10.80 -19.58 -17.38
C GLY A 129 -10.55 -20.97 -16.78
N ALA A 130 -10.63 -21.11 -15.44
CA ALA A 130 -10.45 -22.39 -14.76
C ALA A 130 -11.76 -23.21 -14.64
N VAL A 131 -12.92 -22.55 -14.58
CA VAL A 131 -14.24 -23.20 -14.37
C VAL A 131 -14.96 -23.52 -15.69
N GLY A 132 -14.63 -22.83 -16.78
CA GLY A 132 -15.39 -22.89 -18.04
C GLY A 132 -15.22 -24.14 -18.90
N GLY A 133 -14.20 -24.98 -18.71
CA GLY A 133 -13.90 -26.14 -19.57
C GLY A 133 -13.44 -25.78 -20.99
N ASP A 134 -13.93 -24.68 -21.56
CA ASP A 134 -13.36 -24.02 -22.72
C ASP A 134 -12.17 -23.16 -22.27
N PRO A 135 -10.93 -23.46 -22.71
CA PRO A 135 -9.85 -22.54 -22.48
C PRO A 135 -10.21 -21.26 -23.23
N LEU A 136 -10.44 -20.16 -22.49
CA LEU A 136 -10.08 -18.83 -22.97
C LEU A 136 -8.78 -19.03 -23.76
N PRO A 137 -8.70 -18.64 -25.06
CA PRO A 137 -7.54 -18.91 -25.89
C PRO A 137 -6.29 -18.73 -25.05
N ALA A 138 -5.40 -19.72 -24.96
CA ALA A 138 -4.28 -19.67 -24.02
C ALA A 138 -3.48 -18.35 -24.12
N PHE A 139 -3.55 -17.69 -25.28
CA PHE A 139 -3.18 -16.31 -25.53
C PHE A 139 -3.85 -15.27 -24.60
N LEU A 140 -5.18 -15.22 -24.48
CA LEU A 140 -5.93 -14.31 -23.58
C LEU A 140 -5.70 -14.60 -22.09
N ALA A 141 -5.61 -15.87 -21.71
CA ALA A 141 -5.30 -16.26 -20.32
C ALA A 141 -3.85 -15.88 -19.92
N ASN A 142 -2.88 -16.11 -20.82
CA ASN A 142 -1.50 -15.63 -20.63
C ASN A 142 -1.39 -14.11 -20.78
N LEU A 143 -2.19 -13.45 -21.62
CA LEU A 143 -2.26 -11.99 -21.72
C LEU A 143 -2.69 -11.39 -20.39
N GLY A 144 -3.72 -11.94 -19.75
CA GLY A 144 -4.23 -11.47 -18.46
C GLY A 144 -3.15 -11.50 -17.37
N PHE A 145 -2.38 -12.58 -17.26
CA PHE A 145 -1.34 -12.74 -16.24
C PHE A 145 -0.04 -11.99 -16.59
N SER A 146 0.35 -12.03 -17.87
CA SER A 146 1.58 -11.41 -18.39
C SER A 146 1.48 -9.89 -18.55
N LEU A 147 0.29 -9.34 -18.85
CA LEU A 147 0.08 -7.88 -18.84
C LEU A 147 -0.32 -7.33 -17.48
N ALA A 148 -0.95 -8.10 -16.60
CA ALA A 148 -1.34 -7.55 -15.31
C ALA A 148 -0.16 -7.04 -14.49
N THR A 149 0.89 -7.84 -14.43
CA THR A 149 2.11 -7.50 -13.68
C THR A 149 2.76 -6.20 -14.18
N PRO A 150 3.10 -6.04 -15.47
CA PRO A 150 3.68 -4.80 -15.98
C PRO A 150 2.69 -3.63 -15.94
N VAL A 151 1.39 -3.85 -16.14
CA VAL A 151 0.39 -2.77 -16.04
C VAL A 151 0.28 -2.25 -14.61
N VAL A 152 0.13 -3.12 -13.62
CA VAL A 152 0.06 -2.72 -12.20
C VAL A 152 1.37 -2.05 -11.77
N PHE A 153 2.51 -2.55 -12.24
CA PHE A 153 3.80 -1.93 -12.00
C PHE A 153 3.91 -0.53 -12.61
N LEU A 154 3.52 -0.36 -13.88
CA LEU A 154 3.51 0.94 -14.55
C LEU A 154 2.53 1.90 -13.88
N LEU A 155 1.35 1.43 -13.50
CA LEU A 155 0.37 2.21 -12.75
C LEU A 155 0.94 2.68 -11.41
N TYR A 156 1.66 1.81 -10.69
CA TYR A 156 2.35 2.20 -9.45
C TYR A 156 3.40 3.30 -9.69
N LEU A 157 4.24 3.16 -10.72
CA LEU A 157 5.24 4.16 -11.06
C LEU A 157 4.61 5.51 -11.45
N VAL A 158 3.54 5.48 -12.25
CA VAL A 158 2.78 6.67 -12.64
C VAL A 158 2.11 7.30 -11.42
N ALA A 159 1.49 6.50 -10.55
CA ALA A 159 0.88 6.98 -9.32
C ALA A 159 1.90 7.68 -8.43
N MET A 160 3.04 7.04 -8.17
CA MET A 160 4.09 7.59 -7.33
C MET A 160 4.65 8.90 -7.91
N ARG A 161 4.89 8.93 -9.22
CA ARG A 161 5.40 10.12 -9.91
C ARG A 161 4.39 11.26 -9.89
N THR A 162 3.12 10.99 -10.17
CA THR A 162 2.06 12.02 -10.22
C THR A 162 1.77 12.59 -8.84
N VAL A 163 1.65 11.75 -7.82
CA VAL A 163 1.49 12.19 -6.42
C VAL A 163 2.69 13.03 -5.97
N PHE A 164 3.92 12.62 -6.31
CA PHE A 164 5.13 13.41 -6.02
C PHE A 164 5.09 14.80 -6.63
N HIS A 165 4.82 14.87 -7.93
CA HIS A 165 4.76 16.14 -8.65
C HIS A 165 3.64 17.03 -8.11
N TYR A 166 2.48 16.44 -7.80
CA TYR A 166 1.35 17.15 -7.25
C TYR A 166 1.68 17.77 -5.88
N GLU A 167 2.24 16.99 -4.96
CA GLU A 167 2.63 17.49 -3.64
C GLU A 167 3.75 18.53 -3.71
N ARG A 168 4.70 18.39 -4.65
CA ARG A 168 5.76 19.38 -4.85
C ARG A 168 5.22 20.69 -5.40
N ALA A 169 4.32 20.65 -6.38
CA ALA A 169 3.74 21.84 -7.01
C ALA A 169 2.87 22.66 -6.04
N HIS A 170 2.01 22.00 -5.27
CA HIS A 170 1.11 22.68 -4.33
C HIS A 170 1.82 23.16 -3.06
N ARG A 171 3.04 22.70 -2.82
CA ARG A 171 3.90 23.21 -1.75
C ARG A 171 4.64 24.48 -2.14
N VAL A 172 5.03 24.65 -3.41
CA VAL A 172 5.63 25.90 -3.92
C VAL A 172 4.63 27.05 -3.84
N ALA A 173 3.38 26.81 -4.23
CA ALA A 173 2.31 27.81 -4.17
C ALA A 173 1.95 28.24 -2.73
N ALA A 174 2.15 27.38 -1.72
CA ALA A 174 1.93 27.72 -0.31
C ALA A 174 3.08 28.51 0.33
N THR A 175 4.24 28.58 -0.33
CA THR A 175 5.44 29.29 0.14
C THR A 175 5.71 30.61 -0.57
N GLU A 176 4.98 30.95 -1.64
CA GLU A 176 5.02 32.30 -2.20
C GLU A 176 4.22 33.24 -1.28
N PRO A 177 4.85 34.27 -0.67
CA PRO A 177 4.09 35.29 0.02
C PRO A 177 3.20 35.99 -1.01
N LEU A 178 1.93 36.19 -0.68
CA LEU A 178 1.03 37.07 -1.41
C LEU A 178 1.74 38.42 -1.60
N ALA A 179 2.21 38.66 -2.82
CA ALA A 179 2.88 39.90 -3.22
C ALA A 179 1.89 41.06 -3.23
#